data_AF-A0A1I4F998-F1
#
_entry.id   AF-A0A1I4F998-F1
#
_cell.length_a   1.000
_cell.length_b   1.000
_cell.length_c   1.000
_cell.angle_alpha   90.00
_cell.angle_beta   90.00
_cell.angle_gamma   90.00
#
_symmetry.space_group_name_H-M   'P 1'
#
loop_
_entity.id
_entity.type
_entity.pdbx_description
1 polymer ?
#
loop_
_entity_poly.entity_id
_entity_poly.type
_entity_poly.pdbx_seq_one_letter_code
_entity_poly.pdbx_strand_id
1 'polypeptide(L)' 'MIGPVRTEFAPERFRFFVLRRFPYLLVYEPGQNPPRILRVVHASQDLAVLLADLSGESS' A
#
# COMPACT_ATOMS: atom_id res chain seq x y z
N MET A 1 11.68 -0.64 -10.14
CA MET A 1 11.41 -1.90 -9.40
C MET A 1 10.03 -1.77 -8.79
N ILE A 2 9.12 -2.69 -9.11
CA ILE A 2 7.74 -2.68 -8.58
C ILE A 2 7.79 -3.33 -7.19
N GLY A 3 7.10 -2.76 -6.21
CA GLY A 3 7.05 -3.29 -4.85
C GLY A 3 6.41 -4.69 -4.77
N PRO A 4 6.65 -5.45 -3.69
CA PRO A 4 6.03 -6.77 -3.53
C PRO A 4 4.51 -6.66 -3.45
N VAL A 5 3.83 -7.71 -3.94
CA VAL A 5 2.41 -7.91 -3.69
C VAL A 5 2.23 -8.40 -2.25
N ARG A 6 1.22 -7.87 -1.56
CA ARG A 6 0.83 -8.21 -0.19
C ARG A 6 -0.67 -8.44 -0.14
N THR A 7 -1.13 -9.58 -0.62
CA THR A 7 -2.57 -9.92 -0.71
C THR A 7 -3.26 -9.97 0.64
N GLU A 8 -2.49 -10.12 1.73
CA GLU A 8 -2.97 -10.02 3.10
C GLU A 8 -3.45 -8.60 3.49
N PHE A 9 -3.03 -7.56 2.75
CA PHE A 9 -3.45 -6.18 3.03
C PHE A 9 -4.31 -5.59 1.91
N ALA A 10 -4.08 -5.97 0.65
CA ALA A 10 -4.82 -5.41 -0.46
C ALA A 10 -4.74 -6.30 -1.73
N PRO A 11 -5.73 -6.25 -2.64
CA PRO A 11 -5.72 -6.99 -3.90
C PRO A 11 -4.48 -6.70 -4.77
N GLU A 12 -4.19 -7.62 -5.70
CA GLU A 12 -3.03 -7.56 -6.61
C GLU A 12 -3.00 -6.35 -7.55
N ARG A 13 -3.99 -5.45 -7.53
CA ARG A 13 -3.90 -4.17 -8.26
C ARG A 13 -3.07 -3.12 -7.51
N PHE A 14 -2.87 -3.29 -6.20
CA PHE A 14 -2.11 -2.37 -5.37
C PHE A 14 -0.68 -2.87 -5.13
N ARG A 15 0.22 -1.92 -4.92
CA ARG A 15 1.64 -2.17 -4.65
C ARG A 15 2.10 -1.39 -3.45
N PHE A 16 3.12 -1.94 -2.78
CA PHE A 16 3.65 -1.43 -1.53
C PHE A 16 5.13 -1.08 -1.70
N PHE A 17 5.53 0.13 -1.36
CA PHE A 17 6.93 0.55 -1.43
C PHE A 17 7.40 1.13 -0.11
N VAL A 18 8.43 0.51 0.48
CA VAL A 18 9.07 1.01 1.70
C VAL A 18 10.06 2.11 1.32
N LEU A 19 9.86 3.32 1.86
CA LEU A 19 10.82 4.41 1.71
C LEU A 19 12.06 4.11 2.54
N ARG A 20 13.10 3.56 1.93
CA ARG A 20 14.35 3.24 2.65
C ARG A 20 14.87 4.49 3.39
N ARG A 21 15.34 4.31 4.62
CA ARG A 21 15.82 5.35 5.57
C ARG A 21 14.72 6.20 6.22
N PHE A 22 13.46 5.99 5.86
CA PHE A 22 12.32 6.60 6.54
C PHE A 22 11.32 5.51 6.95
N PRO A 23 10.68 5.61 8.12
CA PRO A 23 9.71 4.62 8.57
C PRO A 23 8.35 4.81 7.86
N TYR A 24 8.34 4.82 6.52
CA TYR A 24 7.11 5.02 5.74
C TYR A 24 6.91 3.95 4.65
N LEU A 25 5.64 3.59 4.49
CA LEU A 25 5.12 2.69 3.47
C LEU A 25 4.22 3.48 2.52
N LEU A 26 4.57 3.49 1.23
CA LEU A 26 3.71 3.98 0.16
C LEU A 26 2.80 2.85 -0.31
N VAL A 27 1.53 3.18 -0.50
CA VAL A 27 0.56 2.32 -1.17
C VAL A 27 0.16 3.00 -2.47
N TYR A 28 0.29 2.31 -3.60
CA TYR A 28 0.06 2.90 -4.92
C TYR A 28 -0.55 1.92 -5.92
N GLU A 29 -1.23 2.47 -6.93
CA GLU A 29 -1.75 1.75 -8.09
C GLU A 29 -0.82 2.00 -9.30
N PRO A 30 -0.17 0.95 -9.86
CA PRO A 30 0.81 1.10 -10.92
C PRO A 30 0.21 1.23 -12.33
N GLY A 31 -1.09 1.01 -12.51
CA GLY A 31 -1.74 0.94 -13.83
C GLY A 31 -1.87 2.28 -14.57
N GLN A 32 -1.44 3.39 -13.95
CA GLN A 32 -1.50 4.74 -14.50
C GLN A 32 -0.09 5.31 -14.67
N ASN A 33 0.09 6.26 -15.58
CA ASN A 33 1.34 7.02 -15.75
C ASN A 33 1.08 8.53 -15.56
N PRO A 34 1.52 9.15 -14.44
CA PRO A 34 2.29 8.54 -13.37
C PRO A 34 1.44 7.58 -12.50
N PRO A 35 2.07 6.66 -11.75
CA PRO A 35 1.37 5.82 -10.79
C PRO A 35 0.60 6.66 -9.75
N ARG A 36 -0.60 6.22 -9.39
CA ARG A 36 -1.44 6.92 -8.41
C ARG A 36 -1.03 6.50 -7.00
N ILE A 37 -0.58 7.44 -6.17
CA ILE A 37 -0.36 7.20 -4.74
C ILE A 37 -1.72 7.23 -4.04
N LEU A 38 -2.04 6.17 -3.30
CA LEU A 38 -3.25 6.09 -2.49
C LEU A 38 -3.00 6.58 -1.07
N ARG A 39 -1.91 6.11 -0.45
CA ARG A 39 -1.58 6.40 0.96
C ARG A 39 -0.07 6.45 1.20
N VAL A 40 0.30 7.21 2.23
CA VAL A 40 1.61 7.19 2.87
C VAL A 40 1.39 6.90 4.34
N VAL A 41 1.88 5.75 4.82
CA VAL A 41 1.63 5.24 6.16
C VAL A 41 2.93 5.18 6.94
N HIS A 42 2.93 5.64 8.19
CA HIS A 42 4.09 5.47 9.05
C HIS A 42 4.16 4.02 9.58
N ALA A 43 5.32 3.38 9.49
CA ALA A 43 5.51 1.95 9.77
C ALA A 43 5.33 1.57 11.24
N SER A 44 5.25 2.55 12.16
CA SER A 44 4.91 2.29 13.57
C SER A 44 3.42 2.16 13.84
N GLN A 45 2.57 2.41 12.83
CA GLN A 45 1.12 2.30 12.99
C GLN A 45 0.66 0.87 12.69
N ASP A 46 -0.54 0.54 13.18
CA ASP A 46 -1.19 -0.71 12.84
C ASP A 46 -1.60 -0.69 11.35
N LEU A 47 -0.81 -1.39 10.53
CA LEU A 47 -1.02 -1.46 9.09
C LEU A 47 -2.32 -2.21 8.73
N ALA A 48 -2.78 -3.17 9.54
CA ALA A 48 -4.01 -3.89 9.25
C ALA A 48 -5.22 -2.95 9.35
N VAL A 49 -5.28 -2.14 10.40
CA VAL A 49 -6.32 -1.12 10.58
C VAL A 49 -6.26 -0.08 9.47
N LEU A 50 -5.05 0.41 9.16
CA LEU A 50 -4.87 1.49 8.18
C LEU A 50 -5.03 1.04 6.72
N LEU A 51 -5.14 -0.25 6.44
CA LEU A 51 -5.30 -0.78 5.09
C LEU A 51 -6.60 -1.58 4.92
N ALA A 52 -7.45 -1.65 5.96
CA ALA A 52 -8.66 -2.47 5.97
C ALA A 52 -9.64 -2.14 4.83
N ASP A 53 -9.77 -0.88 4.43
CA ASP A 53 -10.63 -0.51 3.29
C ASP A 53 -10.07 -0.93 1.93
N LEU A 54 -8.77 -1.25 1.85
CA LEU A 54 -8.13 -1.69 0.62
C LEU A 54 -8.30 -3.20 0.40
N SER A 55 -8.51 -3.99 1.46
CA SER A 55 -8.63 -5.46 1.40
C SER A 55 -9.88 -5.94 0.66
N GLY A 56 -10.84 -5.04 0.37
CA GLY A 56 -12.11 -5.40 -0.25
C GLY A 56 -13.14 -5.92 0.74
N GLU A 57 -12.86 -5.93 2.05
CA GLU A 57 -13.89 -6.01 3.09
C GLU A 57 -14.59 -4.66 3.20
N SER A 58 -15.39 -4.36 2.19
CA SER A 58 -16.49 -3.41 2.27
C SER A 58 -17.76 -4.15 1.88
N SER A 59 -18.19 -5.05 2.77
CA SER A 59 -19.59 -5.27 3.12
C SER A 59 -19.70 -6.21 4.32
#